data_AF-A0AAE8Q4U1-F1
#
_entry.id   AF-A0AAE8Q4U1-F1
#
_cell.length_a   1.000
_cell.length_b   1.000
_cell.length_c   1.000
_cell.angle_alpha   90.00
_cell.angle_beta   90.00
_cell.angle_gamma   90.00
#
_symmetry.space_group_name_H-M   'P 1'
#
loop_
_entity.id
_entity.type
_entity.pdbx_description
1 polymer ?
#
loop_
_entity_poly.entity_id
_entity_poly.type
_entity_poly.pdbx_seq_one_letter_code
_entity_poly.pdbx_strand_id
1 'polypeptide(L)' 'MLELSSLESECFYWARRREVGSAWEVVQISTVFGAARDYWTVASTGSDVHRMVDDYEFLVRIAMPKALILHSQQAAE' A
#
# COMPACT_ATOMS: atom_id res chain seq x y z
N MET A 1 4.14 -14.26 -3.05
CA MET A 1 3.91 -12.92 -3.61
C MET A 1 2.45 -12.79 -3.95
N LEU A 2 1.90 -11.59 -3.89
CA LEU A 2 0.61 -11.26 -4.50
C LEU A 2 0.77 -11.16 -6.01
N GLU A 3 -0.24 -11.62 -6.74
CA GLU A 3 -0.33 -11.41 -8.17
C GLU A 3 -0.69 -9.97 -8.48
N LEU A 4 -0.16 -9.41 -9.57
CA LEU A 4 -0.42 -8.02 -9.92
C LEU A 4 -1.89 -7.74 -10.17
N SER A 5 -2.70 -8.73 -10.56
CA SER A 5 -4.16 -8.62 -10.73
C SER A 5 -4.94 -8.52 -9.41
N SER A 6 -4.35 -8.93 -8.28
CA SER A 6 -4.97 -8.89 -6.95
C SER A 6 -4.82 -7.55 -6.22
N LEU A 7 -4.02 -6.63 -6.78
CA LEU A 7 -3.82 -5.30 -6.20
C LEU A 7 -5.07 -4.43 -6.35
N GLU A 8 -5.29 -3.57 -5.37
CA GLU A 8 -6.37 -2.59 -5.31
C GLU A 8 -5.77 -1.18 -5.37
N SER A 9 -6.44 -0.27 -6.07
CA SER A 9 -6.05 1.14 -6.15
C SER A 9 -6.10 1.81 -4.78
N GLU A 10 -5.22 2.79 -4.57
CA GLU A 10 -5.17 3.63 -3.36
C GLU A 10 -4.98 2.85 -2.06
N CYS A 11 -4.44 1.63 -2.17
CA CYS A 11 -4.15 0.76 -1.04
C CYS A 11 -2.65 0.68 -0.77
N PHE A 12 -2.32 0.45 0.50
CA PHE A 12 -0.94 0.28 0.95
C PHE A 12 -0.54 -1.19 0.97
N TYR A 13 0.72 -1.46 0.65
CA TYR A 13 1.30 -2.79 0.59
C TYR A 13 2.71 -2.81 1.17
N TRP A 14 3.10 -3.95 1.76
CA TRP A 14 4.51 -4.29 1.88
C TRP A 14 4.99 -4.75 0.53
N ALA A 15 5.95 -4.03 -0.03
CA ALA A 15 6.54 -4.33 -1.33
C ALA A 15 8.05 -4.13 -1.30
N ARG A 16 8.75 -4.67 -2.29
CA ARG A 16 10.14 -4.33 -2.56
C ARG A 16 10.34 -4.20 -4.05
N ARG A 17 11.36 -3.44 -4.44
CA ARG A 17 11.80 -3.38 -5.83
C ARG A 17 12.41 -4.72 -6.23
N ARG A 18 12.24 -5.12 -7.49
CA ARG A 18 12.85 -6.35 -8.05
C ARG A 18 14.38 -6.29 -8.15
N GLU A 19 14.98 -5.12 -7.95
CA GLU A 19 16.43 -4.95 -7.93
C GLU A 19 17.06 -5.75 -6.77
N VAL A 20 18.19 -6.40 -7.06
CA VAL A 20 18.93 -7.22 -6.09
C VAL A 20 19.34 -6.36 -4.88
N GLY A 21 19.03 -6.84 -3.68
CA GLY A 21 19.37 -6.17 -2.42
C GLY A 21 18.35 -5.14 -1.94
N SER A 22 17.22 -4.96 -2.65
CA SER A 22 16.16 -4.05 -2.21
C SER A 22 15.50 -4.53 -0.91
N ALA A 23 15.31 -3.59 0.02
CA ALA A 23 14.60 -3.84 1.27
C ALA A 23 13.07 -3.83 1.06
N TRP A 24 12.36 -4.49 1.96
CA TRP A 24 10.90 -4.34 2.05
C TRP A 24 10.56 -2.95 2.60
N GLU A 25 9.64 -2.28 1.92
CA GLU A 25 9.13 -0.96 2.26
C GLU A 25 7.60 -0.94 2.16
N VAL A 26 7.00 0.07 2.79
CA VAL A 26 5.59 0.37 2.62
C VAL A 26 5.43 1.24 1.38
N VAL A 27 4.52 0.85 0.49
CA VAL A 27 4.21 1.61 -0.72
C VAL A 27 2.71 1.73 -0.91
N GLN A 28 2.29 2.69 -1.73
CA GLN A 28 0.88 2.85 -2.14
C GLN A 28 0.72 2.57 -3.63
N ILE A 29 -0.36 1.90 -4.00
CA ILE A 29 -0.80 1.86 -5.41
C ILE A 29 -1.50 3.17 -5.72
N SER A 30 -0.92 3.95 -6.63
CA SER A 30 -1.37 5.29 -6.99
C SER A 30 -2.04 5.30 -8.37
N THR A 31 -3.17 5.98 -8.45
CA THR A 31 -3.94 6.20 -9.69
C THR A 31 -3.76 7.60 -10.26
N VAL A 32 -2.75 8.35 -9.81
CA VAL A 32 -2.54 9.76 -10.20
C VAL A 32 -2.38 9.98 -11.70
N PHE A 33 -1.85 8.98 -12.43
CA PHE A 33 -1.67 9.04 -13.89
C PHE A 33 -2.86 8.47 -14.69
N GLY A 34 -3.84 7.87 -14.00
CA GLY A 34 -5.02 7.29 -14.62
C GLY A 34 -5.68 6.22 -13.76
N ALA A 35 -7.01 6.15 -13.85
CA ALA A 35 -7.79 5.16 -13.09
C ALA A 35 -7.70 3.74 -13.67
N ALA A 36 -7.44 3.59 -14.97
CA ALA A 36 -7.27 2.27 -15.57
C ALA A 36 -5.99 1.59 -15.06
N ARG A 37 -6.03 0.26 -14.90
CA ARG A 37 -4.96 -0.51 -14.26
C ARG A 37 -3.60 -0.33 -14.92
N ASP A 38 -3.58 -0.12 -16.23
CA ASP A 38 -2.35 0.07 -17.01
C ASP A 38 -1.63 1.39 -16.69
N TYR A 39 -2.31 2.35 -16.04
CA TYR A 39 -1.74 3.60 -15.57
C TYR A 39 -1.37 3.59 -14.09
N TRP A 40 -1.60 2.48 -13.39
CA TRP A 40 -1.29 2.39 -11.98
C TRP A 40 0.22 2.38 -11.77
N THR A 41 0.63 3.06 -10.71
CA THR A 41 2.03 3.19 -10.33
C THR A 41 2.20 2.91 -8.84
N VAL A 42 3.44 2.69 -8.42
CA VAL A 42 3.82 2.53 -7.02
C VAL A 42 4.38 3.86 -6.55
N ALA A 43 3.71 4.48 -5.57
CA ALA A 43 4.20 5.65 -4.87
C ALA A 43 4.99 5.22 -3.63
N SER A 44 6.24 5.66 -3.53
CA SER A 44 7.06 5.46 -2.34
C SER A 44 6.58 6.38 -1.21
N THR A 45 6.23 5.82 -0.05
CA THR A 45 5.77 6.65 1.08
C THR A 45 6.85 7.63 1.53
N GLY A 46 6.48 8.89 1.70
CA GLY A 46 7.41 9.97 2.07
C GLY A 46 8.20 10.57 0.90
N SER A 47 7.83 10.23 -0.34
CA SER A 47 8.42 10.77 -1.57
C SER A 47 7.34 11.02 -2.62
N ASP A 48 7.64 11.88 -3.61
CA ASP A 48 6.80 12.10 -4.78
C ASP A 48 7.15 11.14 -5.95
N VAL A 49 8.08 10.21 -5.73
CA VAL A 49 8.55 9.27 -6.74
C VAL A 49 7.49 8.19 -7.00
N HIS A 50 7.16 8.03 -8.28
CA HIS A 50 6.28 6.99 -8.80
C HIS A 50 7.05 6.07 -9.75
N ARG A 51 6.76 4.77 -9.68
CA ARG A 51 7.39 3.73 -10.51
C ARG A 51 6.35 2.75 -11.04
N MET A 52 6.71 1.93 -12.02
CA MET A 52 5.76 0.97 -12.58
C MET A 52 5.46 -0.13 -11.57
N VAL A 53 4.23 -0.62 -11.56
CA VAL A 53 3.80 -1.74 -10.70
C VAL A 53 4.62 -2.99 -10.98
N ASP A 54 5.01 -3.22 -12.24
CA ASP A 54 5.84 -4.36 -12.65
C ASP A 54 7.26 -4.33 -12.07
N ASP A 55 7.78 -3.18 -11.63
CA ASP A 55 9.10 -3.04 -11.01
C ASP A 55 9.16 -3.60 -9.58
N TYR A 56 8.01 -4.01 -9.03
CA TYR A 56 7.86 -4.39 -7.63
C TYR A 56 7.40 -5.85 -7.43
N GLU A 57 7.76 -6.37 -6.27
CA GLU A 57 7.23 -7.58 -5.68
C GLU A 57 6.36 -7.22 -4.48
N PHE A 58 5.12 -7.70 -4.44
CA PHE A 58 4.15 -7.38 -3.39
C PHE A 58 3.95 -8.55 -2.43
N LEU A 59 4.12 -8.33 -1.12
CA LEU A 59 3.98 -9.37 -0.11
C LEU A 59 2.56 -9.47 0.43
N VAL A 60 2.02 -8.36 0.94
CA VAL A 60 0.71 -8.33 1.62
C VAL A 60 0.14 -6.91 1.61
N ARG A 61 -1.19 -6.80 1.51
CA ARG A 61 -1.91 -5.54 1.71
C ARG A 61 -1.87 -5.14 3.18
N ILE A 62 -1.58 -3.88 3.46
CA ILE A 62 -1.67 -3.32 4.80
C ILE A 62 -3.13 -3.02 5.09
N ALA A 63 -3.65 -3.65 6.14
CA ALA A 63 -5.02 -3.42 6.58
C ALA A 63 -5.15 -2.00 7.16
N MET A 64 -6.24 -1.32 6.80
CA MET A 64 -6.64 -0.10 7.49
C MET A 64 -6.79 -0.39 8.99
N PRO A 65 -6.26 0.47 9.88
CA PRO A 65 -6.44 0.31 11.31
C PRO A 65 -7.93 0.36 11.62
N LYS A 66 -8.43 -0.67 12.31
CA LYS A 66 -9.77 -0.65 12.88
C LYS A 66 -9.69 0.08 14.20
N ALA A 67 -10.25 1.29 14.26
CA ALA A 67 -10.39 1.99 15.54
C ALA A 67 -11.30 1.15 16.45
N LEU A 68 -10.73 0.59 17.53
CA LEU A 68 -11.53 0.16 18.66
C LEU A 68 -11.97 1.44 19.38
N ILE A 69 -13.19 1.88 19.12
CA ILE A 69 -13.82 2.90 19.96
C ILE A 69 -14.12 2.23 21.29
N LEU A 70 -13.19 2.38 22.24
CA LEU A 70 -13.42 2.03 23.63
C LEU A 70 -14.35 3.11 24.20
N HIS A 71 -15.63 2.78 24.33
CA HIS A 71 -16.55 3.62 25.10
C HIS A 71 -16.16 3.52 26.57
N SER A 72 -15.45 4.54 27.05
CA SER A 72 -15.16 4.72 28.47
C SER A 72 -16.49 4.90 29.21
N GLN A 73 -17.01 3.84 29.83
CA GLN A 73 -18.00 4.01 30.89
C GLN A 73 -17.22 4.47 32.12
N GLN A 74 -17.06 5.79 32.28
CA GLN A 74 -16.67 6.29 33.59
C GLN A 74 -17.88 6.12 34.51
N ALA A 75 -17.62 5.32 35.53
CA ALA A 75 -18.52 4.93 36.59
C ALA A 75 -19.15 6.17 37.26
N ALA A 76 -20.46 6.10 37.47
CA ALA A 76 -21.12 6.91 38.47
C ALA A 76 -20.83 6.28 39.84
N GLU A 77 -20.13 7.03 40.70
CA GLU A 77 -20.28 6.99 42.16
C GLU A 77 -20.23 8.42 42.69
#